data_AF-A0A7R9M9G2-F1
#
_entry.id   AF-A0A7R9M9G2-F1
#
_cell.length_a   1.000
_cell.length_b   1.000
_cell.length_c   1.000
_cell.angle_alpha   90.00
_cell.angle_beta   90.00
_cell.angle_gamma   90.00
#
_symmetry.space_group_name_H-M   'P 1'
#
loop_
_entity.id
_entity.type
_entity.pdbx_description
1 polymer ?
#
loop_
_entity_poly.entity_id
_entity_poly.type
_entity_poly.pdbx_seq_one_letter_code
_entity_poly.pdbx_strand_id
1 'polypeptide(L)'
;MSVPTLGYYKVRAFAQPSRLLLKYTGTSFTDKYYEFGSTPETLRDHWYKEKFTLGLDFPNVPYYIDANVKLTQSIAILRYLGRKHGLVARDETGLVRQDLVEQQLFDYRTGFLQTVFNKEGFEENKKKFIAETLPQWLDQLSKFLGSDQWLTGKTLTYVDFLGYEVLDWFRLFSPETIKKYHNLVQYLDRFENLPQIKAYMKSNEFISYFKVRAFAQTSRLILKYTGTPYTDKYYEFGKDLATFKDSWYKEKFTLGLDFPNVPYYIDANVKLTQSIAILRYLGRKHGLVARDETGLVRQDLIEQQFLDYRTGLTEIVHNKDNFESTKAKYIAETLPQQLDQLSKFLGSHQWFVRQTLTYVDFLAYETLDWIRVLSAETLKKYHNLWSIGHTIDAQIAYYPNVTSDHYDCGLARDSHAMNDRCFRWHSSSGDPILSHIFMGRPAEVGEMPWICYIRIARVKEVKVINNGLTIILKQLSHRDHYTITCPGDSGSPLAQYVNGRAVMIGVLSHGTNICAPYDYP
;
A
#
# COMPACT_ATOMS: atom_id res chain seq x y z
N MET A 1 -38.32 -13.61 -16.30
CA MET A 1 -38.35 -12.61 -15.20
C MET A 1 -37.24 -11.60 -15.45
N SER A 2 -37.35 -10.37 -14.97
CA SER A 2 -36.25 -9.40 -15.02
C SER A 2 -35.07 -9.87 -14.15
N VAL A 3 -33.85 -9.76 -14.65
CA VAL A 3 -32.63 -9.98 -13.85
C VAL A 3 -32.54 -8.87 -12.78
N PRO A 4 -32.36 -9.19 -11.48
CA PRO A 4 -32.23 -8.18 -10.45
C PRO A 4 -31.02 -7.25 -10.66
N THR A 5 -31.09 -6.02 -10.19
CA THR A 5 -30.02 -5.02 -10.32
C THR A 5 -29.55 -4.54 -8.95
N LEU A 6 -28.25 -4.69 -8.67
CA LEU A 6 -27.56 -4.10 -7.53
C LEU A 6 -26.86 -2.82 -8.01
N GLY A 7 -27.26 -1.65 -7.52
CA GLY A 7 -26.71 -0.36 -7.93
C GLY A 7 -25.76 0.22 -6.88
N TYR A 8 -24.49 0.44 -7.23
CA TYR A 8 -23.49 1.05 -6.34
C TYR A 8 -22.30 1.62 -7.11
N TYR A 9 -21.34 2.26 -6.45
CA TYR A 9 -20.07 2.65 -7.07
C TYR A 9 -19.20 1.42 -7.41
N LYS A 10 -18.23 1.60 -8.32
CA LYS A 10 -17.24 0.56 -8.72
C LYS A 10 -16.12 0.36 -7.69
N VAL A 11 -16.50 0.20 -6.43
CA VAL A 11 -15.64 -0.13 -5.27
C VAL A 11 -16.33 -1.18 -4.41
N ARG A 12 -15.59 -1.90 -3.55
CA ARG A 12 -16.16 -2.89 -2.61
C ARG A 12 -17.19 -2.24 -1.67
N ALA A 13 -16.68 -1.57 -0.64
CA ALA A 13 -17.42 -0.79 0.37
C ALA A 13 -18.79 -1.41 0.76
N PHE A 14 -19.87 -0.64 0.75
CA PHE A 14 -21.16 -1.10 1.30
C PHE A 14 -21.91 -2.15 0.46
N ALA A 15 -21.56 -2.33 -0.82
CA ALA A 15 -22.22 -3.31 -1.69
C ALA A 15 -21.54 -4.69 -1.67
N GLN A 16 -20.27 -4.78 -1.28
CA GLN A 16 -19.52 -6.04 -1.37
C GLN A 16 -20.13 -7.22 -0.61
N PRO A 17 -20.72 -7.06 0.60
CA PRO A 17 -21.45 -8.14 1.26
C PRO A 17 -22.60 -8.70 0.40
N SER A 18 -23.33 -7.83 -0.31
CA SER A 18 -24.40 -8.23 -1.23
C SER A 18 -23.86 -8.92 -2.49
N ARG A 19 -22.75 -8.42 -3.06
CA ARG A 19 -22.06 -9.08 -4.19
C ARG A 19 -21.57 -10.48 -3.82
N LEU A 20 -20.88 -10.61 -2.68
CA LEU A 20 -20.40 -11.90 -2.16
C LEU A 20 -21.57 -12.87 -1.94
N LEU A 21 -22.70 -12.40 -1.38
CA LEU A 21 -23.89 -13.23 -1.17
C LEU A 21 -24.51 -13.67 -2.51
N LEU A 22 -24.77 -12.76 -3.44
CA LEU A 22 -25.33 -13.06 -4.76
C LEU A 22 -24.45 -14.03 -5.56
N LYS A 23 -23.12 -13.87 -5.51
CA LYS A 23 -22.17 -14.78 -6.15
C LYS A 23 -22.11 -16.14 -5.43
N TYR A 24 -22.23 -16.18 -4.10
CA TYR A 24 -22.31 -17.43 -3.34
C TYR A 24 -23.57 -18.24 -3.67
N THR A 25 -24.72 -17.58 -3.80
CA THR A 25 -26.00 -18.23 -4.13
C THR A 25 -26.17 -18.55 -5.63
N GLY A 26 -25.18 -18.19 -6.47
CA GLY A 26 -25.25 -18.36 -7.92
C GLY A 26 -26.33 -17.49 -8.59
N THR A 27 -26.77 -16.42 -7.92
CA THR A 27 -27.85 -15.56 -8.42
C THR A 27 -27.33 -14.67 -9.55
N SER A 28 -27.91 -14.80 -10.74
CA SER A 28 -27.70 -13.85 -11.83
C SER A 28 -28.24 -12.47 -11.45
N PHE A 29 -27.39 -11.45 -11.49
CA PHE A 29 -27.76 -10.06 -11.25
C PHE A 29 -26.93 -9.10 -12.12
N THR A 30 -27.45 -7.91 -12.34
CA THR A 30 -26.73 -6.78 -12.96
C THR A 30 -26.04 -5.97 -11.86
N ASP A 31 -24.71 -5.93 -11.85
CA ASP A 31 -23.94 -5.01 -11.01
C ASP A 31 -23.88 -3.65 -11.73
N LYS A 32 -24.82 -2.75 -11.41
CA LYS A 32 -24.87 -1.42 -12.03
C LYS A 32 -23.91 -0.50 -11.30
N TYR A 33 -22.76 -0.29 -11.94
CA TYR A 33 -21.74 0.65 -11.49
C TYR A 33 -22.13 2.10 -11.77
N TYR A 34 -22.06 2.94 -10.74
CA TYR A 34 -21.89 4.38 -10.87
C TYR A 34 -20.41 4.73 -10.79
N GLU A 35 -20.01 5.75 -11.53
CA GLU A 35 -18.66 6.30 -11.51
C GLU A 35 -18.63 7.51 -10.57
N PHE A 36 -17.47 7.76 -9.97
CA PHE A 36 -17.21 9.01 -9.29
C PHE A 36 -16.86 10.08 -10.32
N GLY A 37 -17.43 11.27 -10.18
CA GLY A 37 -17.04 12.41 -11.02
C GLY A 37 -15.57 12.81 -10.80
N SER A 38 -14.97 13.45 -11.81
CA SER A 38 -13.55 13.79 -11.84
C SER A 38 -13.16 14.98 -10.96
N THR A 39 -14.13 15.67 -10.35
CA THR A 39 -13.91 16.83 -9.46
C THR A 39 -14.70 16.68 -8.15
N PRO A 40 -14.34 17.40 -7.06
CA PRO A 40 -15.10 17.34 -5.80
C PRO A 40 -16.58 17.72 -5.94
N GLU A 41 -16.89 18.63 -6.87
CA GLU A 41 -18.24 19.13 -7.16
C GLU A 41 -19.04 18.08 -7.93
N THR A 42 -18.45 17.50 -8.98
CA THR A 42 -19.07 16.51 -9.87
C THR A 42 -19.07 15.08 -9.31
N LEU A 43 -18.41 14.86 -8.17
CA LEU A 43 -18.09 13.55 -7.58
C LEU A 43 -19.26 12.55 -7.53
N ARG A 44 -20.51 13.03 -7.45
CA ARG A 44 -21.73 12.23 -7.29
C ARG A 44 -22.70 12.32 -8.48
N ASP A 45 -22.34 13.01 -9.56
CA ASP A 45 -23.24 13.37 -10.66
C ASP A 45 -23.85 12.16 -11.37
N HIS A 46 -23.08 11.09 -11.58
CA HIS A 46 -23.57 9.88 -12.25
C HIS A 46 -24.70 9.21 -11.45
N TRP A 47 -24.60 9.23 -10.11
CA TRP A 47 -25.70 8.79 -9.25
C TRP A 47 -26.84 9.83 -9.22
N TYR A 48 -26.52 11.12 -9.07
CA TYR A 48 -27.53 12.16 -8.88
C TYR A 48 -28.46 12.34 -10.08
N LYS A 49 -28.00 12.06 -11.31
CA LYS A 49 -28.82 12.00 -12.53
C LYS A 49 -29.94 10.95 -12.48
N GLU A 50 -29.74 9.84 -11.77
CA GLU A 50 -30.73 8.74 -11.64
C GLU A 50 -31.41 8.64 -10.28
N LYS A 51 -30.85 9.31 -9.25
CA LYS A 51 -31.24 9.17 -7.84
C LYS A 51 -32.76 9.11 -7.63
N PHE A 52 -33.50 10.01 -8.27
CA PHE A 52 -34.95 10.14 -8.11
C PHE A 52 -35.78 9.49 -9.24
N THR A 53 -35.16 8.91 -10.28
CA THR A 53 -35.88 8.33 -11.44
C THR A 53 -36.21 6.85 -11.25
N LEU A 54 -35.50 6.15 -10.37
CA LEU A 54 -35.68 4.70 -10.15
C LEU A 54 -36.93 4.34 -9.33
N GLY A 55 -37.61 5.33 -8.72
CA GLY A 55 -38.76 5.13 -7.84
C GLY A 55 -38.41 4.29 -6.61
N LEU A 56 -37.42 4.76 -5.84
CA LEU A 56 -36.98 4.22 -4.55
C LEU A 56 -37.59 5.07 -3.43
N ASP A 57 -38.11 4.48 -2.36
CA ASP A 57 -38.75 5.23 -1.26
C ASP A 57 -37.76 6.13 -0.50
N PHE A 58 -36.53 5.65 -0.31
CA PHE A 58 -35.43 6.40 0.29
C PHE A 58 -34.19 6.42 -0.63
N PRO A 59 -34.15 7.31 -1.64
CA PRO A 59 -33.11 7.35 -2.68
C PRO A 59 -31.66 7.43 -2.16
N ASN A 60 -30.97 6.28 -2.15
CA ASN A 60 -29.57 6.17 -1.75
C ASN A 60 -28.88 4.98 -2.44
N VAL A 61 -27.56 4.89 -2.32
CA VAL A 61 -26.73 3.76 -2.80
C VAL A 61 -26.01 3.09 -1.61
N PRO A 62 -25.93 1.75 -1.53
CA PRO A 62 -26.43 0.80 -2.52
C PRO A 62 -27.96 0.71 -2.55
N TYR A 63 -28.48 0.41 -3.74
CA TYR A 63 -29.86 -0.01 -3.94
C TYR A 63 -29.90 -1.41 -4.57
N TYR A 64 -31.03 -2.09 -4.43
CA TYR A 64 -31.30 -3.37 -5.06
C TYR A 64 -32.74 -3.41 -5.59
N ILE A 65 -32.92 -3.80 -6.85
CA ILE A 65 -34.22 -3.83 -7.55
C ILE A 65 -34.45 -5.24 -8.11
N ASP A 66 -35.58 -5.86 -7.75
CA ASP A 66 -35.89 -7.28 -7.97
C ASP A 66 -37.40 -7.41 -8.24
N ALA A 67 -37.78 -7.22 -9.52
CA ALA A 67 -39.16 -6.99 -9.96
C ALA A 67 -39.85 -5.86 -9.16
N ASN A 68 -40.83 -6.20 -8.31
CA ASN A 68 -41.57 -5.23 -7.51
C ASN A 68 -40.87 -4.87 -6.18
N VAL A 69 -39.83 -5.60 -5.79
CA VAL A 69 -39.03 -5.26 -4.60
C VAL A 69 -37.99 -4.22 -4.99
N LYS A 70 -38.02 -3.08 -4.29
CA LYS A 70 -37.05 -2.00 -4.43
C LYS A 70 -36.53 -1.64 -3.05
N LEU A 71 -35.23 -1.72 -2.85
CA LEU A 71 -34.61 -1.53 -1.54
C LEU A 71 -33.41 -0.59 -1.64
N THR A 72 -33.23 0.23 -0.61
CA THR A 72 -31.96 0.92 -0.31
C THR A 72 -31.50 0.53 1.10
N GLN A 73 -30.38 1.07 1.56
CA GLN A 73 -29.66 0.66 2.79
C GLN A 73 -29.00 -0.73 2.67
N SER A 74 -27.67 -0.77 2.77
CA SER A 74 -26.87 -2.00 2.59
C SER A 74 -27.33 -3.17 3.46
N ILE A 75 -27.74 -2.88 4.70
CA ILE A 75 -28.19 -3.88 5.66
C ILE A 75 -29.60 -4.42 5.31
N ALA A 76 -30.53 -3.56 4.89
CA ALA A 76 -31.88 -4.01 4.50
C ALA A 76 -31.84 -4.88 3.23
N ILE A 77 -30.98 -4.53 2.26
CA ILE A 77 -30.68 -5.35 1.09
C ILE A 77 -30.11 -6.71 1.50
N LEU A 78 -29.10 -6.72 2.37
CA LEU A 78 -28.44 -7.96 2.82
C LEU A 78 -29.39 -8.87 3.62
N ARG A 79 -30.23 -8.30 4.49
CA ARG A 79 -31.34 -9.00 5.18
C ARG A 79 -32.36 -9.60 4.21
N TYR A 80 -32.74 -8.87 3.16
CA TYR A 80 -33.66 -9.36 2.13
C TYR A 80 -33.05 -10.55 1.37
N LEU A 81 -31.81 -10.42 0.90
CA LEU A 81 -31.08 -11.49 0.22
C LEU A 81 -30.90 -12.70 1.13
N GLY A 82 -30.57 -12.48 2.41
CA GLY A 82 -30.50 -13.52 3.44
C GLY A 82 -31.79 -14.34 3.50
N ARG A 83 -32.94 -13.68 3.67
CA ARG A 83 -34.25 -14.36 3.67
C ARG A 83 -34.56 -15.04 2.32
N LYS A 84 -34.31 -14.38 1.19
CA LYS A 84 -34.61 -14.91 -0.16
C LYS A 84 -33.88 -16.23 -0.44
N HIS A 85 -32.69 -16.41 0.11
CA HIS A 85 -31.84 -17.58 -0.11
C HIS A 85 -31.71 -18.53 1.10
N GLY A 86 -32.51 -18.34 2.16
CA GLY A 86 -32.46 -19.17 3.36
C GLY A 86 -31.17 -19.04 4.18
N LEU A 87 -30.41 -17.96 3.98
CA LEU A 87 -29.18 -17.62 4.70
C LEU A 87 -29.50 -16.76 5.93
N VAL A 88 -30.40 -17.25 6.76
CA VAL A 88 -30.80 -16.67 8.06
C VAL A 88 -30.76 -17.76 9.14
N ALA A 89 -30.66 -17.35 10.40
CA ALA A 89 -30.83 -18.27 11.52
C ALA A 89 -32.23 -18.93 11.51
N ARG A 90 -32.31 -20.13 12.11
CA ARG A 90 -33.51 -21.02 12.02
C ARG A 90 -34.32 -21.11 13.32
N ASP A 91 -33.80 -20.56 14.41
CA ASP A 91 -34.40 -20.54 15.73
C ASP A 91 -34.15 -19.18 16.39
N GLU A 92 -34.93 -18.86 17.43
CA GLU A 92 -34.92 -17.56 18.09
C GLU A 92 -33.54 -17.22 18.68
N THR A 93 -32.84 -18.20 19.27
CA THR A 93 -31.48 -18.03 19.82
C THR A 93 -30.50 -17.60 18.72
N GLY A 94 -30.56 -18.24 17.56
CA GLY A 94 -29.76 -17.87 16.40
C GLY A 94 -30.16 -16.52 15.81
N LEU A 95 -31.45 -16.16 15.80
CA LEU A 95 -31.93 -14.86 15.31
C LEU A 95 -31.48 -13.70 16.21
N VAL A 96 -31.57 -13.86 17.53
CA VAL A 96 -31.04 -12.88 18.49
C VAL A 96 -29.52 -12.73 18.33
N ARG A 97 -28.77 -13.83 18.15
CA ARG A 97 -27.32 -13.81 17.90
C ARG A 97 -26.96 -13.13 16.57
N GLN A 98 -27.75 -13.39 15.52
CA GLN A 98 -27.61 -12.80 14.18
C GLN A 98 -27.82 -11.28 14.22
N ASP A 99 -28.93 -10.81 14.79
CA ASP A 99 -29.31 -9.41 14.74
C ASP A 99 -28.40 -8.56 15.66
N LEU A 100 -27.95 -9.11 16.79
CA LEU A 100 -26.93 -8.49 17.64
C LEU A 100 -25.59 -8.29 16.92
N VAL A 101 -25.05 -9.33 16.26
CA VAL A 101 -23.76 -9.22 15.56
C VAL A 101 -23.83 -8.36 14.31
N GLU A 102 -24.98 -8.33 13.62
CA GLU A 102 -25.20 -7.43 12.49
C GLU A 102 -25.06 -5.96 12.88
N GLN A 103 -25.71 -5.55 13.97
CA GLN A 103 -25.62 -4.18 14.48
C GLN A 103 -24.21 -3.88 15.01
N GLN A 104 -23.58 -4.81 15.73
CA GLN A 104 -22.21 -4.62 16.21
C GLN A 104 -21.20 -4.46 15.05
N LEU A 105 -21.36 -5.22 13.96
CA LEU A 105 -20.59 -5.08 12.73
C LEU A 105 -20.90 -3.78 11.98
N PHE A 106 -22.14 -3.28 12.04
CA PHE A 106 -22.50 -1.97 11.49
C PHE A 106 -21.77 -0.83 12.22
N ASP A 107 -21.69 -0.88 13.54
CA ASP A 107 -20.97 0.10 14.36
C ASP A 107 -19.46 0.04 14.12
N TYR A 108 -18.88 -1.16 14.13
CA TYR A 108 -17.47 -1.39 13.77
C TYR A 108 -17.14 -0.80 12.39
N ARG A 109 -17.99 -1.08 11.40
CA ARG A 109 -17.84 -0.55 10.03
C ARG A 109 -17.97 0.98 10.00
N THR A 110 -18.88 1.55 10.78
CA THR A 110 -19.14 3.00 10.78
C THR A 110 -18.04 3.78 11.49
N GLY A 111 -17.60 3.36 12.67
CA GLY A 111 -16.50 3.99 13.40
C GLY A 111 -15.14 3.83 12.70
N PHE A 112 -14.92 2.72 12.00
CA PHE A 112 -13.77 2.58 11.10
C PHE A 112 -13.82 3.58 9.94
N LEU A 113 -14.97 3.73 9.28
CA LEU A 113 -15.11 4.70 8.19
C LEU A 113 -15.01 6.16 8.68
N GLN A 114 -15.45 6.48 9.90
CA GLN A 114 -15.18 7.76 10.55
C GLN A 114 -13.68 7.97 10.78
N THR A 115 -12.96 6.92 11.20
CA THR A 115 -11.49 6.97 11.40
C THR A 115 -10.76 7.24 10.08
N VAL A 116 -11.10 6.54 8.99
CA VAL A 116 -10.37 6.66 7.71
C VAL A 116 -10.81 7.82 6.82
N PHE A 117 -12.03 8.36 7.01
CA PHE A 117 -12.49 9.55 6.28
C PHE A 117 -12.36 10.87 7.06
N ASN A 118 -11.94 10.84 8.33
CA ASN A 118 -11.54 12.07 9.01
C ASN A 118 -10.20 12.57 8.44
N LYS A 119 -10.28 13.51 7.50
CA LYS A 119 -9.13 14.15 6.83
C LYS A 119 -8.23 14.89 7.82
N GLU A 120 -8.76 15.37 8.93
CA GLU A 120 -8.03 16.15 9.92
C GLU A 120 -7.52 15.23 11.04
N GLY A 121 -6.20 15.03 11.10
CA GLY A 121 -5.56 14.14 12.06
C GLY A 121 -5.68 12.65 11.75
N PHE A 122 -5.90 12.25 10.48
CA PHE A 122 -6.00 10.85 10.07
C PHE A 122 -4.91 9.95 10.66
N GLU A 123 -3.63 10.31 10.58
CA GLU A 123 -2.54 9.46 11.08
C GLU A 123 -2.57 9.29 12.60
N GLU A 124 -3.04 10.27 13.38
CA GLU A 124 -3.19 10.13 14.83
C GLU A 124 -4.44 9.30 15.18
N ASN A 125 -5.56 9.55 14.49
CA ASN A 125 -6.77 8.72 14.61
C ASN A 125 -6.49 7.25 14.24
N LYS A 126 -5.68 7.00 13.21
CA LYS A 126 -5.18 5.69 12.78
C LYS A 126 -4.28 5.04 13.82
N LYS A 127 -3.29 5.77 14.37
CA LYS A 127 -2.45 5.27 15.48
C LYS A 127 -3.30 4.87 16.67
N LYS A 128 -4.19 5.76 17.13
CA LYS A 128 -5.11 5.52 18.24
C LYS A 128 -6.04 4.33 17.97
N PHE A 129 -6.62 4.26 16.78
CA PHE A 129 -7.49 3.15 16.37
C PHE A 129 -6.75 1.81 16.38
N ILE A 130 -5.53 1.75 15.86
CA ILE A 130 -4.73 0.51 15.81
C ILE A 130 -4.24 0.09 17.21
N ALA A 131 -3.95 1.04 18.10
CA ALA A 131 -3.44 0.79 19.44
C ALA A 131 -4.53 0.50 20.49
N GLU A 132 -5.67 1.19 20.43
CA GLU A 132 -6.73 1.14 21.44
C GLU A 132 -7.99 0.44 20.92
N THR A 133 -8.59 0.94 19.83
CA THR A 133 -9.95 0.58 19.39
C THR A 133 -10.02 -0.80 18.73
N LEU A 134 -9.15 -1.04 17.75
CA LEU A 134 -9.14 -2.27 16.94
C LEU A 134 -8.83 -3.52 17.78
N PRO A 135 -7.89 -3.52 18.76
CA PRO A 135 -7.71 -4.65 19.67
C PRO A 135 -8.95 -4.95 20.51
N GLN A 136 -9.68 -3.92 20.96
CA GLN A 136 -10.92 -4.10 21.74
C GLN A 136 -12.03 -4.73 20.89
N TRP A 137 -12.23 -4.25 19.66
CA TRP A 137 -13.24 -4.80 18.74
C TRP A 137 -12.91 -6.22 18.28
N LEU A 138 -11.63 -6.52 18.01
CA LEU A 138 -11.20 -7.87 17.65
C LEU A 138 -11.29 -8.83 18.85
N ASP A 139 -11.01 -8.38 20.08
CA ASP A 139 -11.22 -9.17 21.29
C ASP A 139 -12.72 -9.48 21.52
N GLN A 140 -13.59 -8.48 21.40
CA GLN A 140 -15.04 -8.65 21.46
C GLN A 140 -15.55 -9.65 20.41
N LEU A 141 -15.16 -9.47 19.14
CA LEU A 141 -15.63 -10.32 18.05
C LEU A 141 -15.02 -11.73 18.09
N SER A 142 -13.77 -11.87 18.54
CA SER A 142 -13.10 -13.17 18.76
C SER A 142 -13.77 -13.94 19.90
N LYS A 143 -14.13 -13.27 21.01
CA LYS A 143 -14.90 -13.86 22.11
C LYS A 143 -16.33 -14.22 21.68
N PHE A 144 -16.96 -13.36 20.87
CA PHE A 144 -18.31 -13.60 20.35
C PHE A 144 -18.38 -14.81 19.42
N LEU A 145 -17.39 -14.98 18.52
CA LEU A 145 -17.25 -16.16 17.67
C LEU A 145 -16.86 -17.40 18.50
N GLY A 146 -15.93 -17.25 19.45
CA GLY A 146 -15.45 -18.34 20.29
C GLY A 146 -14.89 -19.50 19.45
N SER A 147 -15.52 -20.67 19.55
CA SER A 147 -15.20 -21.88 18.77
C SER A 147 -16.21 -22.21 17.68
N ASP A 148 -17.18 -21.33 17.40
CA ASP A 148 -18.17 -21.54 16.35
C ASP A 148 -17.56 -21.49 14.94
N GLN A 149 -18.27 -22.07 13.97
CA GLN A 149 -17.84 -22.09 12.58
C GLN A 149 -18.07 -20.74 11.89
N TRP A 150 -19.17 -20.07 12.25
CA TRP A 150 -19.71 -18.84 11.68
C TRP A 150 -20.26 -17.94 12.80
N LEU A 151 -20.56 -16.67 12.52
CA LEU A 151 -21.02 -15.73 13.55
C LEU A 151 -22.37 -16.12 14.18
N THR A 152 -23.19 -16.86 13.44
CA THR A 152 -24.46 -17.47 13.87
C THR A 152 -24.33 -18.94 14.28
N GLY A 153 -23.14 -19.40 14.64
CA GLY A 153 -22.91 -20.76 15.12
C GLY A 153 -22.42 -21.72 14.05
N LYS A 154 -23.20 -22.79 13.81
CA LYS A 154 -22.85 -23.86 12.85
C LYS A 154 -23.27 -23.58 11.40
N THR A 155 -24.17 -22.62 11.18
CA THR A 155 -24.71 -22.29 9.86
C THR A 155 -24.26 -20.91 9.39
N LEU A 156 -23.79 -20.85 8.14
CA LEU A 156 -23.48 -19.61 7.41
C LEU A 156 -24.78 -18.82 7.19
N THR A 157 -24.78 -17.54 7.53
CA THR A 157 -25.93 -16.64 7.29
C THR A 157 -25.47 -15.33 6.65
N TYR A 158 -26.40 -14.43 6.31
CA TYR A 158 -26.08 -13.17 5.63
C TYR A 158 -25.12 -12.27 6.43
N VAL A 159 -25.09 -12.37 7.77
CA VAL A 159 -24.18 -11.58 8.60
C VAL A 159 -22.72 -12.00 8.41
N ASP A 160 -22.44 -13.22 7.96
CA ASP A 160 -21.06 -13.64 7.68
C ASP A 160 -20.46 -12.92 6.46
N PHE A 161 -21.30 -12.52 5.50
CA PHE A 161 -20.88 -11.74 4.33
C PHE A 161 -20.57 -10.28 4.72
N LEU A 162 -21.19 -9.76 5.78
CA LEU A 162 -20.85 -8.49 6.41
C LEU A 162 -19.59 -8.63 7.28
N GLY A 163 -19.52 -9.69 8.08
CA GLY A 163 -18.41 -10.00 8.98
C GLY A 163 -17.10 -10.19 8.25
N TYR A 164 -17.10 -10.95 7.16
CA TYR A 164 -15.95 -11.07 6.26
C TYR A 164 -15.48 -9.70 5.75
N GLU A 165 -16.37 -8.86 5.22
CA GLU A 165 -15.99 -7.58 4.62
C GLU A 165 -15.37 -6.63 5.66
N VAL A 166 -15.96 -6.55 6.86
CA VAL A 166 -15.45 -5.70 7.95
C VAL A 166 -14.10 -6.21 8.48
N LEU A 167 -13.98 -7.52 8.70
CA LEU A 167 -12.71 -8.14 9.12
C LEU A 167 -11.62 -8.05 8.04
N ASP A 168 -11.98 -8.07 6.76
CA ASP A 168 -11.02 -7.88 5.67
C ASP A 168 -10.53 -6.43 5.59
N TRP A 169 -11.37 -5.43 5.86
CA TRP A 169 -10.90 -4.04 6.00
C TRP A 169 -9.94 -3.90 7.18
N PHE A 170 -10.21 -4.56 8.30
CA PHE A 170 -9.31 -4.60 9.45
C PHE A 170 -7.99 -5.32 9.13
N ARG A 171 -8.05 -6.41 8.36
CA ARG A 171 -6.89 -7.15 7.85
C ARG A 171 -6.02 -6.32 6.93
N LEU A 172 -6.63 -5.50 6.06
CA LEU A 172 -5.92 -4.58 5.17
C LEU A 172 -5.35 -3.36 5.91
N PHE A 173 -6.03 -2.87 6.95
CA PHE A 173 -5.63 -1.67 7.69
C PHE A 173 -4.58 -1.94 8.79
N SER A 174 -4.64 -3.10 9.44
CA SER A 174 -3.59 -3.57 10.35
C SER A 174 -3.52 -5.10 10.39
N PRO A 175 -2.75 -5.73 9.48
CA PRO A 175 -2.55 -7.18 9.47
C PRO A 175 -2.02 -7.71 10.80
N GLU A 176 -1.15 -6.95 11.47
CA GLU A 176 -0.51 -7.36 12.73
C GLU A 176 -1.43 -7.34 13.94
N THR A 177 -2.52 -6.56 13.91
CA THR A 177 -3.51 -6.62 15.00
C THR A 177 -4.41 -7.84 14.82
N ILE A 178 -4.92 -8.12 13.60
CA ILE A 178 -5.83 -9.26 13.38
C ILE A 178 -5.14 -10.63 13.51
N LYS A 179 -3.85 -10.76 13.15
CA LYS A 179 -3.07 -12.01 13.28
C LYS A 179 -3.06 -12.59 14.70
N LYS A 180 -3.25 -11.76 15.73
CA LYS A 180 -3.29 -12.16 17.15
C LYS A 180 -4.53 -12.98 17.50
N TYR A 181 -5.59 -12.94 16.67
CA TYR A 181 -6.88 -13.56 16.92
C TYR A 181 -7.09 -14.76 15.98
N HIS A 182 -6.47 -15.89 16.32
CA HIS A 182 -6.41 -17.06 15.43
C HIS A 182 -7.77 -17.57 14.94
N ASN A 183 -8.85 -17.48 15.74
CA ASN A 183 -10.19 -17.87 15.30
C ASN A 183 -10.78 -16.92 14.24
N LEU A 184 -10.49 -15.61 14.32
CA LEU A 184 -10.90 -14.63 13.30
C LEU A 184 -10.12 -14.79 12.00
N VAL A 185 -8.83 -15.18 12.06
CA VAL A 185 -8.05 -15.55 10.88
C VAL A 185 -8.62 -16.81 10.23
N GLN A 186 -8.87 -17.88 11.01
CA GLN A 186 -9.49 -19.11 10.52
C GLN A 186 -10.90 -18.87 9.95
N TYR A 187 -11.65 -17.92 10.50
CA TYR A 187 -12.96 -17.51 9.98
C TYR A 187 -12.86 -16.87 8.58
N LEU A 188 -11.93 -15.92 8.39
CA LEU A 188 -11.65 -15.32 7.07
C LEU A 188 -11.21 -16.39 6.06
N ASP A 189 -10.26 -17.26 6.44
CA ASP A 189 -9.79 -18.36 5.60
C ASP A 189 -10.92 -19.33 5.23
N ARG A 190 -11.83 -19.62 6.15
CA ARG A 190 -13.01 -20.48 5.91
C ARG A 190 -13.96 -19.85 4.89
N PHE A 191 -14.22 -18.55 5.00
CA PHE A 191 -15.10 -17.82 4.08
C PHE A 191 -14.49 -17.74 2.66
N GLU A 192 -13.20 -17.40 2.54
CA GLU A 192 -12.48 -17.37 1.25
C GLU A 192 -12.38 -18.72 0.55
N ASN A 193 -12.59 -19.83 1.28
CA ASN A 193 -12.54 -21.18 0.74
C ASN A 193 -13.93 -21.78 0.42
N LEU A 194 -15.03 -21.05 0.66
CA LEU A 194 -16.34 -21.38 0.10
C LEU A 194 -16.23 -21.43 -1.45
N PRO A 195 -16.59 -22.52 -2.14
CA PRO A 195 -16.22 -22.72 -3.56
C PRO A 195 -16.62 -21.58 -4.49
N GLN A 196 -17.85 -21.06 -4.33
CA GLN A 196 -18.38 -19.95 -5.13
C GLN A 196 -17.67 -18.62 -4.85
N ILE A 197 -17.33 -18.34 -3.57
CA ILE A 197 -16.54 -17.16 -3.19
C ILE A 197 -15.12 -17.28 -3.76
N LYS A 198 -14.50 -18.44 -3.61
CA LYS A 198 -13.16 -18.77 -4.12
C LYS A 198 -13.06 -18.70 -5.66
N ALA A 199 -14.16 -18.97 -6.36
CA ALA A 199 -14.28 -18.78 -7.81
C ALA A 199 -14.49 -17.30 -8.17
N TYR A 200 -15.41 -16.60 -7.51
CA TYR A 200 -15.65 -15.16 -7.72
C TYR A 200 -14.38 -14.34 -7.47
N MET A 201 -13.67 -14.56 -6.36
CA MET A 201 -12.39 -13.89 -6.02
C MET A 201 -11.24 -14.16 -7.00
N LYS A 202 -11.38 -15.13 -7.92
CA LYS A 202 -10.45 -15.42 -9.02
C LYS A 202 -10.92 -14.89 -10.38
N SER A 203 -12.09 -14.26 -10.44
CA SER A 203 -12.68 -13.77 -11.68
C SER A 203 -12.43 -12.27 -11.84
N ASN A 204 -12.40 -11.81 -13.10
CA ASN A 204 -12.26 -10.40 -13.47
C ASN A 204 -13.43 -9.52 -12.97
N GLU A 205 -14.48 -10.12 -12.39
CA GLU A 205 -15.61 -9.44 -11.76
C GLU A 205 -15.37 -9.08 -10.29
N PHE A 206 -14.34 -9.64 -9.65
CA PHE A 206 -14.01 -9.32 -8.26
C PHE A 206 -13.16 -8.07 -8.18
N ILE A 207 -13.66 -7.08 -7.44
CA ILE A 207 -12.97 -5.82 -7.18
C ILE A 207 -11.88 -6.08 -6.13
N SER A 208 -10.72 -6.54 -6.57
CA SER A 208 -9.50 -6.63 -5.76
C SER A 208 -8.85 -5.25 -5.61
N TYR A 209 -7.91 -5.16 -4.67
CA TYR A 209 -7.00 -4.02 -4.53
C TYR A 209 -5.54 -4.55 -4.60
N PHE A 210 -4.69 -3.88 -5.39
CA PHE A 210 -3.24 -4.04 -5.59
C PHE A 210 -2.68 -5.02 -6.66
N LYS A 211 -1.45 -4.76 -7.16
CA LYS A 211 -0.73 -5.43 -8.29
C LYS A 211 0.76 -5.73 -7.92
N VAL A 212 1.77 -5.60 -8.82
CA VAL A 212 3.23 -5.80 -8.52
C VAL A 212 4.26 -4.80 -9.19
N ARG A 213 5.02 -3.96 -8.43
CA ARG A 213 5.96 -2.91 -8.94
C ARG A 213 7.14 -3.53 -9.75
N ALA A 214 8.00 -4.31 -9.08
CA ALA A 214 9.11 -5.11 -9.60
C ALA A 214 10.10 -4.42 -10.60
N PHE A 215 10.88 -5.19 -11.36
CA PHE A 215 11.90 -4.68 -12.28
C PHE A 215 11.35 -3.91 -13.50
N ALA A 216 10.04 -4.00 -13.78
CA ALA A 216 9.37 -3.21 -14.80
C ALA A 216 9.32 -1.70 -14.46
N GLN A 217 9.38 -1.37 -13.18
CA GLN A 217 9.09 -0.04 -12.66
C GLN A 217 10.03 1.06 -13.18
N THR A 218 11.35 0.84 -13.22
CA THR A 218 12.26 1.87 -13.74
C THR A 218 11.94 2.24 -15.20
N SER A 219 11.46 1.28 -16.00
CA SER A 219 10.96 1.53 -17.35
C SER A 219 9.66 2.35 -17.36
N ARG A 220 8.75 2.12 -16.40
CA ARG A 220 7.50 2.91 -16.24
C ARG A 220 7.78 4.33 -15.81
N LEU A 221 8.71 4.60 -14.88
CA LEU A 221 9.14 5.97 -14.55
C LEU A 221 9.65 6.74 -15.78
N ILE A 222 10.34 6.05 -16.69
CA ILE A 222 10.83 6.63 -17.93
C ILE A 222 9.70 6.81 -18.93
N LEU A 223 8.90 5.77 -19.25
CA LEU A 223 7.74 5.86 -20.15
C LEU A 223 6.77 6.96 -19.72
N LYS A 224 6.60 7.09 -18.41
CA LYS A 224 6.06 8.28 -17.76
C LYS A 224 6.87 9.50 -18.18
N TYR A 225 8.02 9.79 -17.57
CA TYR A 225 8.79 11.04 -17.74
C TYR A 225 9.07 11.48 -19.20
N THR A 226 9.02 10.56 -20.16
CA THR A 226 9.26 10.83 -21.59
C THR A 226 8.00 11.01 -22.42
N GLY A 227 6.81 11.02 -21.81
CA GLY A 227 5.57 11.27 -22.52
C GLY A 227 5.20 10.16 -23.51
N THR A 228 5.45 8.89 -23.16
CA THR A 228 5.30 7.76 -24.09
C THR A 228 4.02 6.95 -23.86
N PRO A 229 3.24 6.60 -24.91
CA PRO A 229 2.11 5.70 -24.76
C PRO A 229 2.60 4.30 -24.41
N TYR A 230 1.99 3.67 -23.41
CA TYR A 230 2.19 2.26 -23.13
C TYR A 230 0.93 1.69 -22.46
N THR A 231 0.78 0.37 -22.51
CA THR A 231 -0.26 -0.37 -21.79
C THR A 231 0.45 -1.39 -20.92
N ASP A 232 0.19 -1.38 -19.61
CA ASP A 232 0.69 -2.43 -18.72
C ASP A 232 -0.01 -3.76 -19.02
N LYS A 233 0.76 -4.78 -19.42
CA LYS A 233 0.30 -6.17 -19.31
C LYS A 233 0.65 -6.71 -17.93
N TYR A 234 -0.33 -6.69 -17.03
CA TYR A 234 -0.23 -7.36 -15.75
C TYR A 234 -0.41 -8.87 -15.92
N TYR A 235 0.53 -9.64 -15.39
CA TYR A 235 0.38 -11.08 -15.18
C TYR A 235 -0.08 -11.29 -13.75
N GLU A 236 -1.29 -11.83 -13.61
CA GLU A 236 -1.86 -12.13 -12.31
C GLU A 236 -1.02 -13.18 -11.60
N PHE A 237 -0.56 -12.83 -10.40
CA PHE A 237 -0.37 -13.84 -9.37
C PHE A 237 -1.75 -14.31 -8.94
N GLY A 238 -2.02 -15.60 -9.11
CA GLY A 238 -3.09 -16.25 -8.36
C GLY A 238 -2.66 -16.41 -6.90
N LYS A 239 -3.18 -17.45 -6.22
CA LYS A 239 -2.87 -17.65 -4.79
C LYS A 239 -1.37 -17.93 -4.53
N ASP A 240 -0.56 -18.26 -5.55
CA ASP A 240 0.84 -18.70 -5.42
C ASP A 240 1.75 -18.25 -6.61
N LEU A 241 2.96 -18.80 -6.72
CA LEU A 241 3.90 -18.57 -7.82
C LEU A 241 3.67 -19.51 -9.03
N ALA A 242 2.93 -20.62 -8.85
CA ALA A 242 2.63 -21.56 -9.92
C ALA A 242 1.54 -20.99 -10.85
N THR A 243 0.48 -20.45 -10.28
CA THR A 243 -0.58 -19.72 -10.98
C THR A 243 -0.09 -18.49 -11.75
N PHE A 244 0.97 -17.81 -11.26
CA PHE A 244 1.70 -16.80 -12.05
C PHE A 244 2.44 -17.41 -13.25
N LYS A 245 3.08 -18.57 -13.09
CA LYS A 245 3.69 -19.28 -14.22
C LYS A 245 2.62 -19.73 -15.23
N ASP A 246 1.43 -20.14 -14.78
CA ASP A 246 0.33 -20.52 -15.67
C ASP A 246 -0.26 -19.35 -16.46
N SER A 247 -0.33 -18.15 -15.88
CA SER A 247 -0.78 -16.94 -16.59
C SER A 247 0.28 -16.43 -17.55
N TRP A 248 1.56 -16.45 -17.14
CA TRP A 248 2.70 -16.05 -17.98
C TRP A 248 2.97 -17.03 -19.12
N TYR A 249 3.10 -18.33 -18.86
CA TYR A 249 3.59 -19.31 -19.85
C TYR A 249 2.63 -19.53 -21.04
N LYS A 250 1.34 -19.24 -20.88
CA LYS A 250 0.35 -19.25 -21.99
C LYS A 250 0.64 -18.20 -23.06
N GLU A 251 1.24 -17.08 -22.69
CA GLU A 251 1.52 -15.94 -23.58
C GLU A 251 3.01 -15.77 -23.86
N LYS A 252 3.88 -16.18 -22.91
CA LYS A 252 5.35 -16.13 -22.98
C LYS A 252 5.92 -16.46 -24.36
N PHE A 253 5.45 -17.54 -24.97
CA PHE A 253 5.96 -18.05 -26.25
C PHE A 253 5.19 -17.52 -27.48
N THR A 254 4.03 -16.87 -27.30
CA THR A 254 3.24 -16.29 -28.42
C THR A 254 3.65 -14.86 -28.74
N LEU A 255 4.26 -14.13 -27.80
CA LEU A 255 4.72 -12.75 -27.99
C LEU A 255 5.85 -12.60 -29.02
N GLY A 256 6.59 -13.67 -29.34
CA GLY A 256 7.75 -13.63 -30.22
C GLY A 256 8.87 -12.75 -29.65
N LEU A 257 9.29 -13.04 -28.42
CA LEU A 257 10.44 -12.44 -27.75
C LEU A 257 11.64 -13.39 -27.90
N ASP A 258 12.86 -12.89 -28.14
CA ASP A 258 14.04 -13.76 -28.32
C ASP A 258 14.45 -14.50 -27.05
N PHE A 259 14.30 -13.84 -25.88
CA PHE A 259 14.59 -14.41 -24.56
C PHE A 259 13.39 -14.24 -23.61
N PRO A 260 12.26 -14.95 -23.82
CA PRO A 260 10.99 -14.62 -23.15
C PRO A 260 11.08 -14.59 -21.62
N ASN A 261 11.03 -13.38 -21.05
CA ASN A 261 11.00 -13.15 -19.61
C ASN A 261 10.22 -11.87 -19.28
N VAL A 262 9.80 -11.70 -18.03
CA VAL A 262 9.30 -10.41 -17.51
C VAL A 262 10.42 -9.69 -16.73
N PRO A 263 10.52 -8.35 -16.81
CA PRO A 263 9.75 -7.46 -17.68
C PRO A 263 10.13 -7.62 -19.16
N TYR A 264 9.14 -7.41 -20.03
CA TYR A 264 9.33 -7.17 -21.44
C TYR A 264 8.80 -5.79 -21.82
N TYR A 265 9.19 -5.30 -23.00
CA TYR A 265 8.65 -4.11 -23.64
C TYR A 265 8.49 -4.36 -25.14
N ILE A 266 7.37 -3.96 -25.72
CA ILE A 266 7.07 -4.13 -27.16
C ILE A 266 6.68 -2.76 -27.73
N ASP A 267 7.34 -2.39 -28.81
CA ASP A 267 7.29 -1.06 -29.43
C ASP A 267 7.37 -1.23 -30.95
N ALA A 268 6.20 -1.44 -31.56
CA ALA A 268 6.05 -1.96 -32.92
C ALA A 268 6.91 -3.22 -33.16
N ASN A 269 7.95 -3.11 -33.98
CA ASN A 269 8.85 -4.22 -34.31
C ASN A 269 9.97 -4.43 -33.29
N VAL A 270 10.21 -3.48 -32.37
CA VAL A 270 11.19 -3.64 -31.30
C VAL A 270 10.56 -4.41 -30.15
N LYS A 271 11.13 -5.57 -29.84
CA LYS A 271 10.68 -6.47 -28.79
C LYS A 271 11.83 -6.77 -27.85
N LEU A 272 11.71 -6.37 -26.60
CA LEU A 272 12.81 -6.40 -25.63
C LEU A 272 12.41 -7.13 -24.36
N THR A 273 13.38 -7.84 -23.79
CA THR A 273 13.36 -8.46 -22.47
C THR A 273 14.63 -8.07 -21.74
N GLN A 274 14.70 -8.35 -20.43
CA GLN A 274 15.70 -7.80 -19.49
C GLN A 274 15.47 -6.31 -19.22
N SER A 275 15.27 -5.96 -17.95
CA SER A 275 14.97 -4.59 -17.52
C SER A 275 15.98 -3.58 -18.05
N ILE A 276 17.27 -3.87 -17.94
CA ILE A 276 18.37 -2.99 -18.38
C ILE A 276 18.40 -2.77 -19.88
N ALA A 277 18.14 -3.79 -20.71
CA ALA A 277 18.04 -3.60 -22.16
C ALA A 277 16.88 -2.66 -22.51
N ILE A 278 15.76 -2.74 -21.77
CA ILE A 278 14.61 -1.84 -21.88
C ILE A 278 14.99 -0.43 -21.41
N LEU A 279 15.68 -0.25 -20.28
CA LEU A 279 16.11 1.08 -19.80
C LEU A 279 17.05 1.76 -20.80
N ARG A 280 18.06 1.04 -21.30
CA ARG A 280 19.01 1.52 -22.32
C ARG A 280 18.30 1.87 -23.64
N TYR A 281 17.28 1.11 -24.02
CA TYR A 281 16.46 1.42 -25.20
C TYR A 281 15.63 2.69 -25.01
N LEU A 282 14.84 2.78 -23.94
CA LEU A 282 14.04 3.96 -23.62
C LEU A 282 14.92 5.21 -23.43
N GLY A 283 16.09 5.04 -22.78
CA GLY A 283 17.10 6.07 -22.65
C GLY A 283 17.51 6.67 -23.98
N ARG A 284 17.87 5.83 -24.97
CA ARG A 284 18.18 6.29 -26.33
C ARG A 284 16.96 6.88 -27.05
N LYS A 285 15.80 6.21 -26.99
CA LYS A 285 14.54 6.63 -27.66
C LYS A 285 14.09 8.03 -27.23
N HIS A 286 14.43 8.46 -26.01
CA HIS A 286 13.96 9.71 -25.42
C HIS A 286 15.08 10.69 -25.04
N GLY A 287 16.33 10.44 -25.47
CA GLY A 287 17.46 11.33 -25.20
C GLY A 287 17.90 11.41 -23.72
N LEU A 288 17.53 10.42 -22.90
CA LEU A 288 17.95 10.26 -21.50
C LEU A 288 19.23 9.41 -21.41
N VAL A 289 20.20 9.71 -22.27
CA VAL A 289 21.54 9.11 -22.28
C VAL A 289 22.58 10.21 -22.29
N ALA A 290 23.79 9.90 -21.82
CA ALA A 290 24.93 10.78 -21.98
C ALA A 290 25.22 11.11 -23.46
N ARG A 291 25.80 12.29 -23.71
CA ARG A 291 26.06 12.82 -25.06
C ARG A 291 27.53 12.77 -25.48
N ASP A 292 28.40 12.41 -24.55
CA ASP A 292 29.85 12.31 -24.73
C ASP A 292 30.37 11.05 -24.02
N GLU A 293 31.56 10.60 -24.42
CA GLU A 293 32.16 9.35 -23.93
C GLU A 293 32.43 9.36 -22.42
N THR A 294 32.77 10.52 -21.83
CA THR A 294 33.02 10.62 -20.39
C THR A 294 31.71 10.47 -19.61
N GLY A 295 30.61 11.01 -20.13
CA GLY A 295 29.28 10.77 -19.60
C GLY A 295 28.80 9.34 -19.80
N LEU A 296 29.08 8.70 -20.94
CA LEU A 296 28.68 7.32 -21.24
C LEU A 296 29.40 6.31 -20.34
N VAL A 297 30.74 6.39 -20.22
CA VAL A 297 31.52 5.58 -19.27
C VAL A 297 31.01 5.75 -17.85
N ARG A 298 30.66 6.97 -17.45
CA ARG A 298 30.13 7.28 -16.11
C ARG A 298 28.71 6.77 -15.89
N GLN A 299 27.86 6.80 -16.91
CA GLN A 299 26.50 6.25 -16.93
C GLN A 299 26.54 4.71 -16.78
N ASP A 300 27.36 4.04 -17.58
CA ASP A 300 27.40 2.58 -17.59
C ASP A 300 28.05 2.03 -16.31
N LEU A 301 29.06 2.71 -15.75
CA LEU A 301 29.64 2.39 -14.45
C LEU A 301 28.60 2.48 -13.30
N ILE A 302 27.78 3.53 -13.27
CA ILE A 302 26.78 3.69 -12.20
C ILE A 302 25.53 2.80 -12.40
N GLU A 303 25.19 2.46 -13.65
CA GLU A 303 24.17 1.45 -13.96
C GLU A 303 24.53 0.10 -13.32
N GLN A 304 25.76 -0.38 -13.58
CA GLN A 304 26.25 -1.63 -13.00
C GLN A 304 26.32 -1.55 -11.48
N GLN A 305 26.77 -0.42 -10.92
CA GLN A 305 26.84 -0.30 -9.46
C GLN A 305 25.46 -0.37 -8.80
N PHE A 306 24.41 0.20 -9.41
CA PHE A 306 23.04 0.02 -8.93
C PHE A 306 22.50 -1.40 -9.15
N LEU A 307 22.94 -2.13 -10.17
CA LEU A 307 22.59 -3.54 -10.36
C LEU A 307 23.19 -4.42 -9.26
N ASP A 308 24.45 -4.24 -8.90
CA ASP A 308 25.07 -4.95 -7.77
C ASP A 308 24.27 -4.72 -6.48
N TYR A 309 23.92 -3.46 -6.21
CA TYR A 309 23.19 -3.09 -4.99
C TYR A 309 21.76 -3.65 -5.01
N ARG A 310 21.04 -3.56 -6.14
CA ARG A 310 19.71 -4.21 -6.28
C ARG A 310 19.80 -5.72 -6.15
N THR A 311 20.89 -6.35 -6.59
CA THR A 311 21.11 -7.80 -6.46
C THR A 311 21.29 -8.17 -5.00
N GLY A 312 22.23 -7.54 -4.27
CA GLY A 312 22.41 -7.78 -2.83
C GLY A 312 21.14 -7.49 -2.01
N LEU A 313 20.41 -6.41 -2.32
CA LEU A 313 19.10 -6.13 -1.69
C LEU A 313 18.07 -7.21 -2.00
N THR A 314 18.07 -7.77 -3.21
CA THR A 314 17.16 -8.86 -3.62
C THR A 314 17.51 -10.18 -2.92
N GLU A 315 18.80 -10.51 -2.81
CA GLU A 315 19.29 -11.67 -2.05
C GLU A 315 18.86 -11.59 -0.58
N ILE A 316 19.12 -10.45 0.07
CA ILE A 316 18.78 -10.26 1.49
C ILE A 316 17.25 -10.25 1.69
N VAL A 317 16.47 -9.63 0.78
CA VAL A 317 15.01 -9.71 0.83
C VAL A 317 14.50 -11.15 0.62
N HIS A 318 15.13 -11.96 -0.22
CA HIS A 318 14.71 -13.33 -0.50
C HIS A 318 15.28 -14.41 0.44
N ASN A 319 16.23 -14.06 1.31
CA ASN A 319 16.69 -14.91 2.40
C ASN A 319 15.61 -15.01 3.49
N LYS A 320 14.54 -15.77 3.24
CA LYS A 320 13.34 -15.82 4.12
C LYS A 320 13.66 -16.31 5.53
N ASP A 321 14.55 -17.29 5.60
CA ASP A 321 15.00 -17.90 6.85
C ASP A 321 15.98 -16.97 7.60
N ASN A 322 16.27 -15.78 7.02
CA ASN A 322 16.82 -14.60 7.67
C ASN A 322 16.21 -13.25 7.06
N PHE A 323 14.94 -12.78 7.35
CA PHE A 323 14.22 -11.52 6.92
C PHE A 323 14.13 -10.09 7.71
N GLU A 324 14.52 -9.82 8.98
CA GLU A 324 14.70 -8.49 9.68
C GLU A 324 16.06 -8.09 10.45
N SER A 325 17.24 -8.78 10.38
CA SER A 325 18.52 -8.59 11.13
C SER A 325 19.91 -9.11 10.52
N THR A 326 20.01 -9.87 9.40
CA THR A 326 21.04 -9.58 8.33
C THR A 326 20.84 -8.15 7.81
N LYS A 327 19.72 -7.54 8.22
CA LYS A 327 19.44 -6.11 8.43
C LYS A 327 20.55 -5.58 9.29
N ALA A 328 20.55 -5.80 10.61
CA ALA A 328 21.59 -5.33 11.52
C ALA A 328 23.01 -5.49 10.95
N LYS A 329 23.30 -6.59 10.23
CA LYS A 329 24.53 -6.74 9.45
C LYS A 329 24.67 -5.73 8.28
N TYR A 330 23.93 -5.87 7.18
CA TYR A 330 23.99 -4.99 6.00
C TYR A 330 23.75 -3.50 6.35
N ILE A 331 22.92 -3.22 7.34
CA ILE A 331 22.69 -1.91 8.00
C ILE A 331 23.99 -1.23 8.40
N ALA A 332 24.81 -1.98 9.14
CA ALA A 332 25.89 -1.44 9.94
C ALA A 332 27.22 -1.57 9.20
N GLU A 333 27.39 -2.67 8.48
CA GLU A 333 28.62 -3.03 7.78
C GLU A 333 28.61 -2.55 6.33
N THR A 334 27.56 -2.88 5.55
CA THR A 334 27.61 -2.77 4.08
C THR A 334 27.01 -1.48 3.52
N LEU A 335 25.76 -1.17 3.85
CA LEU A 335 25.03 -0.02 3.32
C LEU A 335 25.72 1.34 3.58
N PRO A 336 26.36 1.60 4.74
CA PRO A 336 27.06 2.86 4.95
C PRO A 336 28.24 3.04 3.99
N GLN A 337 28.91 1.94 3.58
CA GLN A 337 29.97 1.97 2.58
C GLN A 337 29.41 2.23 1.17
N GLN A 338 28.33 1.54 0.81
CA GLN A 338 27.64 1.71 -0.48
C GLN A 338 27.10 3.14 -0.65
N LEU A 339 26.54 3.73 0.41
CA LEU A 339 26.05 5.12 0.37
C LEU A 339 27.17 6.16 0.39
N ASP A 340 28.28 5.89 1.09
CA ASP A 340 29.47 6.73 1.02
C ASP A 340 30.07 6.72 -0.40
N GLN A 341 30.15 5.56 -1.05
CA GLN A 341 30.55 5.41 -2.45
C GLN A 341 29.63 6.22 -3.40
N LEU A 342 28.31 6.03 -3.33
CA LEU A 342 27.35 6.77 -4.17
C LEU A 342 27.39 8.28 -3.89
N SER A 343 27.45 8.68 -2.62
CA SER A 343 27.44 10.10 -2.22
C SER A 343 28.71 10.82 -2.67
N LYS A 344 29.88 10.16 -2.61
CA LYS A 344 31.14 10.66 -3.17
C LYS A 344 31.12 10.68 -4.69
N PHE A 345 30.58 9.65 -5.33
CA PHE A 345 30.46 9.58 -6.79
C PHE A 345 29.58 10.69 -7.34
N LEU A 346 28.43 10.96 -6.72
CA LEU A 346 27.53 12.06 -7.05
C LEU A 346 28.18 13.42 -6.72
N GLY A 347 28.75 13.56 -5.53
CA GLY A 347 29.30 14.83 -5.04
C GLY A 347 28.23 15.92 -4.94
N SER A 348 28.52 17.11 -5.46
CA SER A 348 27.61 18.26 -5.50
C SER A 348 26.79 18.38 -6.79
N HIS A 349 26.81 17.36 -7.66
CA HIS A 349 26.07 17.38 -8.92
C HIS A 349 24.56 17.11 -8.70
N GLN A 350 23.72 17.58 -9.63
CA GLN A 350 22.28 17.31 -9.61
C GLN A 350 21.97 15.84 -9.97
N TRP A 351 22.74 15.27 -10.90
CA TRP A 351 22.53 13.94 -11.47
C TRP A 351 23.77 13.07 -11.37
N PHE A 352 23.60 11.76 -11.42
CA PHE A 352 24.73 10.82 -11.46
C PHE A 352 25.59 11.07 -12.70
N VAL A 353 25.00 11.45 -13.85
CA VAL A 353 25.73 11.94 -15.04
C VAL A 353 25.88 13.47 -15.03
N ARG A 354 26.29 13.99 -13.86
CA ARG A 354 26.59 15.40 -13.55
C ARG A 354 25.41 16.35 -13.72
N GLN A 355 25.29 16.97 -14.89
CA GLN A 355 24.22 17.92 -15.23
C GLN A 355 23.23 17.33 -16.25
N THR A 356 23.49 16.11 -16.74
CA THR A 356 22.61 15.41 -17.67
C THR A 356 21.73 14.44 -16.87
N LEU A 357 20.42 14.63 -16.90
CA LEU A 357 19.47 13.63 -16.44
C LEU A 357 19.42 12.46 -17.45
N THR A 358 19.54 11.24 -16.95
CA THR A 358 19.65 10.02 -17.76
C THR A 358 18.79 8.88 -17.18
N TYR A 359 18.64 7.77 -17.92
CA TYR A 359 17.89 6.60 -17.43
C TYR A 359 18.45 6.01 -16.13
N VAL A 360 19.77 6.18 -15.88
CA VAL A 360 20.39 5.71 -14.63
C VAL A 360 20.01 6.55 -13.42
N ASP A 361 19.52 7.78 -13.59
CA ASP A 361 18.98 8.58 -12.49
C ASP A 361 17.59 8.08 -12.05
N PHE A 362 16.80 7.52 -12.97
CA PHE A 362 15.56 6.80 -12.62
C PHE A 362 15.84 5.43 -11.99
N LEU A 363 16.93 4.77 -12.41
CA LEU A 363 17.44 3.57 -11.73
C LEU A 363 17.98 3.91 -10.34
N ALA A 364 18.63 5.06 -10.19
CA ALA A 364 19.07 5.61 -8.92
C ALA A 364 17.88 5.93 -8.04
N TYR A 365 16.86 6.62 -8.54
CA TYR A 365 15.60 6.87 -7.82
C TYR A 365 15.01 5.56 -7.28
N GLU A 366 14.84 4.54 -8.13
CA GLU A 366 14.27 3.26 -7.69
C GLU A 366 15.16 2.52 -6.71
N THR A 367 16.48 2.50 -6.95
CA THR A 367 17.41 1.82 -6.05
C THR A 367 17.51 2.57 -4.74
N LEU A 368 17.40 3.90 -4.76
CA LEU A 368 17.35 4.74 -3.57
C LEU A 368 16.00 4.66 -2.85
N ASP A 369 14.86 4.46 -3.54
CA ASP A 369 13.52 4.18 -2.98
C ASP A 369 13.46 2.77 -2.36
N TRP A 370 14.05 1.77 -3.02
CA TRP A 370 14.24 0.42 -2.49
C TRP A 370 15.16 0.43 -1.28
N ILE A 371 16.33 1.06 -1.41
CA ILE A 371 17.21 1.39 -0.29
C ILE A 371 16.43 2.23 0.72
N ARG A 372 15.31 2.90 0.36
CA ARG A 372 14.48 3.70 1.25
C ARG A 372 13.62 2.89 2.21
N VAL A 373 12.42 2.57 1.75
CA VAL A 373 11.53 1.50 2.21
C VAL A 373 11.76 1.07 3.69
N LEU A 374 12.05 -0.18 4.05
CA LEU A 374 13.43 -0.57 4.33
C LEU A 374 13.93 0.02 5.72
N SER A 375 14.34 1.31 5.93
CA SER A 375 14.48 2.05 7.26
C SER A 375 15.25 3.42 7.27
N ALA A 376 14.52 4.54 7.31
CA ALA A 376 14.98 5.95 7.36
C ALA A 376 16.45 6.31 7.64
N GLU A 377 16.98 5.93 8.79
CA GLU A 377 18.08 6.63 9.47
C GLU A 377 19.46 6.51 8.79
N THR A 378 19.68 5.52 7.92
CA THR A 378 20.99 5.35 7.28
C THR A 378 21.19 6.30 6.09
N LEU A 379 20.21 6.49 5.19
CA LEU A 379 20.32 7.50 4.12
C LEU A 379 20.12 8.94 4.63
N LYS A 380 19.51 9.17 5.82
CA LYS A 380 19.37 10.52 6.45
C LYS A 380 20.68 11.31 6.47
N LYS A 381 21.80 10.58 6.47
CA LYS A 381 23.17 11.07 6.59
C LYS A 381 23.77 11.57 5.26
N TYR A 382 23.16 11.26 4.11
CA TYR A 382 23.70 11.51 2.77
C TYR A 382 22.77 12.44 1.99
N HIS A 383 22.75 13.71 2.38
CA HIS A 383 21.76 14.71 1.94
C HIS A 383 21.69 14.94 0.41
N ASN A 384 22.74 14.59 -0.36
CA ASN A 384 22.74 14.69 -1.82
C ASN A 384 21.99 13.52 -2.50
N LEU A 385 22.18 12.29 -2.02
CA LEU A 385 21.43 11.11 -2.49
C LEU A 385 19.94 11.23 -2.15
N TRP A 386 19.66 11.77 -0.96
CA TRP A 386 18.34 12.12 -0.44
C TRP A 386 17.54 12.98 -1.43
N SER A 387 18.12 14.11 -1.86
CA SER A 387 17.47 15.09 -2.72
C SER A 387 17.17 14.58 -4.13
N ILE A 388 17.95 13.64 -4.68
CA ILE A 388 17.67 13.05 -6.00
C ILE A 388 16.29 12.38 -6.03
N GLY A 389 15.92 11.69 -4.95
CA GLY A 389 14.60 11.07 -4.81
C GLY A 389 13.49 12.07 -5.13
N HIS A 390 13.47 13.18 -4.41
CA HIS A 390 12.40 14.17 -4.51
C HIS A 390 12.51 15.09 -5.71
N THR A 391 13.72 15.28 -6.26
CA THR A 391 13.92 15.98 -7.53
C THR A 391 13.30 15.20 -8.69
N ILE A 392 13.27 13.86 -8.61
CA ILE A 392 12.59 13.00 -9.59
C ILE A 392 11.09 12.90 -9.29
N ASP A 393 10.67 12.71 -8.03
CA ASP A 393 9.23 12.73 -7.66
C ASP A 393 8.53 14.00 -8.15
N ALA A 394 9.09 15.18 -7.88
CA ALA A 394 8.52 16.47 -8.30
C ALA A 394 8.47 16.63 -9.83
N GLN A 395 9.52 16.17 -10.52
CA GLN A 395 9.55 16.13 -11.98
C GLN A 395 8.55 15.14 -12.58
N ILE A 396 8.20 14.08 -11.87
CA ILE A 396 7.19 13.11 -12.27
C ILE A 396 5.77 13.56 -11.90
N ALA A 397 5.61 14.39 -10.87
CA ALA A 397 4.31 14.88 -10.41
C ALA A 397 3.73 16.03 -11.24
N TYR A 398 4.57 16.94 -11.77
CA TYR A 398 4.19 18.13 -12.56
C TYR A 398 3.33 17.83 -13.82
N TYR A 399 3.21 16.56 -14.17
CA TYR A 399 3.56 16.06 -15.48
C TYR A 399 2.48 14.94 -15.67
N PRO A 400 1.29 15.18 -16.29
CA PRO A 400 0.07 14.40 -15.92
C PRO A 400 -0.65 13.55 -16.99
N ASN A 401 -0.34 13.67 -18.30
CA ASN A 401 -1.23 13.16 -19.36
C ASN A 401 -0.85 11.82 -20.01
N VAL A 402 -0.97 10.70 -19.27
CA VAL A 402 -1.65 9.50 -19.80
C VAL A 402 -2.15 8.60 -18.69
N THR A 403 -3.30 8.00 -18.95
CA THR A 403 -3.95 6.98 -18.16
C THR A 403 -3.12 5.70 -18.10
N SER A 404 -2.35 5.51 -17.04
CA SER A 404 -2.16 4.17 -16.50
C SER A 404 -3.15 3.93 -15.37
N ASP A 405 -3.72 2.73 -15.34
CA ASP A 405 -4.37 2.27 -14.13
C ASP A 405 -3.30 1.86 -13.10
N HIS A 406 -3.04 2.81 -12.19
CA HIS A 406 -2.41 2.71 -10.86
C HIS A 406 -0.97 3.25 -10.74
N TYR A 407 -0.82 4.31 -9.95
CA TYR A 407 0.23 4.42 -8.93
C TYR A 407 -0.41 4.50 -7.55
N ASP A 408 0.34 4.07 -6.55
CA ASP A 408 0.23 4.61 -5.20
C ASP A 408 1.65 4.94 -4.71
N CYS A 409 1.83 6.17 -4.23
CA CYS A 409 3.06 6.64 -3.56
C CYS A 409 2.99 6.48 -2.03
N GLY A 410 2.13 5.60 -1.55
CA GLY A 410 2.36 4.80 -0.37
C GLY A 410 3.66 3.99 -0.47
N LEU A 411 4.80 4.67 -0.29
CA LEU A 411 5.92 4.12 0.47
C LEU A 411 5.32 3.29 1.61
N ALA A 412 5.60 2.00 1.83
CA ALA A 412 6.45 1.13 1.04
C ALA A 412 5.82 -0.19 0.64
N ARG A 413 5.24 -0.92 1.63
CA ARG A 413 4.90 -2.32 2.11
C ARG A 413 3.41 -2.66 2.58
N ASP A 414 2.34 -3.23 1.92
CA ASP A 414 1.92 -3.94 0.64
C ASP A 414 0.50 -3.63 0.08
N SER A 415 0.21 -3.46 -1.23
CA SER A 415 0.99 -3.58 -2.51
C SER A 415 0.77 -2.35 -3.48
N HIS A 416 1.05 -2.29 -4.82
CA HIS A 416 2.29 -2.44 -5.64
C HIS A 416 1.89 -2.28 -7.20
N ALA A 417 2.67 -1.62 -8.12
CA ALA A 417 2.54 -1.37 -9.63
C ALA A 417 1.57 -0.32 -10.31
N MET A 418 1.89 0.27 -11.49
CA MET A 418 2.79 1.43 -11.73
C MET A 418 2.87 2.17 -13.15
N ASN A 419 2.45 3.47 -13.27
CA ASN A 419 2.86 4.72 -14.05
C ASN A 419 2.87 4.89 -15.61
N ASP A 420 1.81 5.56 -16.10
CA ASP A 420 1.64 6.97 -16.56
C ASP A 420 2.26 7.55 -17.85
N ARG A 421 1.77 8.76 -18.20
CA ARG A 421 2.60 9.97 -18.49
C ARG A 421 2.04 11.19 -17.70
N CYS A 422 2.59 12.40 -17.60
CA CYS A 422 3.81 13.11 -18.05
C CYS A 422 3.89 14.01 -19.33
N PHE A 423 3.92 15.37 -19.19
CA PHE A 423 4.99 16.27 -19.75
C PHE A 423 5.20 17.67 -19.05
N ARG A 424 6.10 18.54 -19.58
CA ARG A 424 7.15 19.33 -18.86
C ARG A 424 6.83 20.76 -18.36
N TRP A 425 7.65 21.17 -17.38
CA TRP A 425 7.96 22.51 -16.84
C TRP A 425 7.68 23.75 -17.71
N HIS A 426 7.43 24.90 -17.08
CA HIS A 426 8.46 25.96 -16.97
C HIS A 426 8.24 26.94 -15.80
N SER A 427 9.34 27.35 -15.17
CA SER A 427 9.41 28.51 -14.27
C SER A 427 10.00 29.73 -15.00
N SER A 428 9.69 30.92 -14.48
CA SER A 428 10.40 32.16 -14.75
C SER A 428 10.81 32.81 -13.43
N SER A 429 11.96 33.48 -13.42
CA SER A 429 12.51 34.30 -12.31
C SER A 429 12.62 33.65 -10.92
N GLY A 430 13.79 33.04 -10.66
CA GLY A 430 14.67 33.39 -9.52
C GLY A 430 14.18 33.26 -8.07
N ASP A 431 14.70 32.22 -7.39
CA ASP A 431 14.74 32.02 -5.93
C ASP A 431 13.40 31.85 -5.17
N PRO A 432 13.37 31.20 -3.97
CA PRO A 432 14.31 30.24 -3.39
C PRO A 432 13.61 28.97 -2.80
N ILE A 433 14.36 28.15 -2.04
CA ILE A 433 13.89 27.11 -1.06
C ILE A 433 13.35 25.77 -1.67
N LEU A 434 13.23 24.73 -0.81
CA LEU A 434 12.60 23.39 -0.96
C LEU A 434 13.44 22.33 -1.74
N SER A 435 14.01 21.23 -1.15
CA SER A 435 13.52 20.05 -0.36
C SER A 435 13.45 18.75 -1.23
N HIS A 436 13.40 17.46 -0.80
CA HIS A 436 12.86 16.72 0.38
C HIS A 436 13.52 15.29 0.65
N ILE A 437 13.11 14.66 1.80
CA ILE A 437 12.73 13.24 2.23
C ILE A 437 13.57 11.93 1.90
N PHE A 438 13.24 10.75 2.50
CA PHE A 438 14.16 9.72 3.12
C PHE A 438 14.73 8.49 2.30
N MET A 439 15.29 7.28 2.71
CA MET A 439 15.56 6.25 3.84
C MET A 439 16.69 5.19 3.31
N GLY A 440 17.25 3.97 3.71
CA GLY A 440 17.26 2.85 4.75
C GLY A 440 17.31 1.22 4.52
N ARG A 441 18.33 0.34 4.80
CA ARG A 441 18.33 -1.06 5.54
C ARG A 441 17.39 -2.41 5.42
N PRO A 442 17.83 -3.71 5.13
CA PRO A 442 17.10 -5.09 5.36
C PRO A 442 17.98 -6.41 5.76
N ALA A 443 17.73 -7.66 6.33
CA ALA A 443 16.69 -8.69 6.86
C ALA A 443 17.28 -10.03 7.70
N GLU A 444 16.99 -11.02 8.70
CA GLU A 444 16.40 -11.44 10.16
C GLU A 444 17.45 -11.71 11.27
N VAL A 445 17.19 -11.73 12.60
CA VAL A 445 16.19 -12.45 13.49
C VAL A 445 15.51 -11.65 14.63
N GLY A 446 14.24 -11.94 14.96
CA GLY A 446 13.70 -12.00 16.35
C GLY A 446 12.94 -10.79 16.98
N GLU A 447 11.95 -11.11 17.83
CA GLU A 447 11.22 -10.26 18.82
C GLU A 447 10.46 -8.98 18.37
N MET A 448 9.54 -8.53 19.23
CA MET A 448 8.96 -7.17 19.28
C MET A 448 9.75 -6.31 20.29
N PRO A 449 9.60 -4.96 20.37
CA PRO A 449 9.23 -3.97 19.34
C PRO A 449 10.06 -2.66 19.41
N TRP A 450 10.57 -2.13 18.29
CA TRP A 450 11.21 -0.78 18.24
C TRP A 450 10.80 -0.04 16.95
N ILE A 451 10.38 1.24 16.94
CA ILE A 451 10.90 2.47 17.56
C ILE A 451 12.26 2.92 16.96
N CYS A 452 12.22 3.98 16.15
CA CYS A 452 13.37 4.74 15.68
C CYS A 452 13.69 5.94 16.60
N TYR A 453 14.91 6.50 16.51
CA TYR A 453 15.44 7.52 17.44
C TYR A 453 16.31 8.56 16.72
N ILE A 454 16.41 9.78 17.27
CA ILE A 454 17.38 10.81 16.86
C ILE A 454 18.20 11.31 18.07
N ARG A 455 19.41 11.84 17.80
CA ARG A 455 20.51 12.17 18.73
C ARG A 455 20.29 13.47 19.54
N ILE A 456 21.04 13.83 20.61
CA ILE A 456 21.88 13.16 21.65
C ILE A 456 22.08 14.23 22.76
N ALA A 457 22.13 13.84 24.04
CA ALA A 457 22.77 14.61 25.12
C ALA A 457 23.49 13.66 26.10
N ARG A 458 24.38 14.16 26.97
CA ARG A 458 25.09 13.33 27.98
C ARG A 458 24.75 13.71 29.42
N VAL A 459 24.51 12.67 30.22
CA VAL A 459 24.33 12.72 31.68
C VAL A 459 25.64 13.09 32.39
N LYS A 460 25.52 13.81 33.51
CA LYS A 460 26.60 14.20 34.42
C LYS A 460 26.47 13.53 35.79
N GLU A 461 25.27 13.48 36.36
CA GLU A 461 24.98 12.94 37.69
C GLU A 461 23.52 12.44 37.78
N VAL A 462 23.21 11.58 38.74
CA VAL A 462 21.91 10.90 38.93
C VAL A 462 21.58 10.84 40.44
N LYS A 463 20.40 11.30 40.88
CA LYS A 463 19.99 11.48 42.30
C LYS A 463 18.50 11.19 42.57
N VAL A 464 18.15 11.06 43.86
CA VAL A 464 17.01 10.28 44.44
C VAL A 464 16.39 11.08 45.63
N ILE A 465 15.26 11.79 45.45
CA ILE A 465 14.67 12.89 46.28
C ILE A 465 13.13 13.22 46.03
N ASN A 466 12.16 12.48 46.58
CA ASN A 466 10.69 12.76 46.60
C ASN A 466 9.86 12.62 45.27
N ASN A 467 9.49 11.37 44.94
CA ASN A 467 8.82 10.81 43.74
C ASN A 467 9.41 11.09 42.33
N GLY A 468 10.22 10.15 41.80
CA GLY A 468 10.76 10.12 40.42
C GLY A 468 12.22 10.61 40.22
N LEU A 469 13.14 9.70 39.89
CA LEU A 469 14.61 9.90 39.90
C LEU A 469 15.12 11.04 38.97
N THR A 470 15.96 11.93 39.53
CA THR A 470 16.48 13.15 38.85
C THR A 470 17.84 12.92 38.20
N ILE A 471 17.98 13.42 36.97
CA ILE A 471 19.20 13.30 36.16
C ILE A 471 19.73 14.70 35.81
N ILE A 472 20.96 14.99 36.23
CA ILE A 472 21.66 16.25 35.93
C ILE A 472 22.52 16.02 34.68
N LEU A 473 22.36 16.87 33.66
CA LEU A 473 23.14 16.83 32.41
C LEU A 473 24.32 17.83 32.45
N LYS A 474 25.33 17.64 31.59
CA LYS A 474 26.38 18.66 31.38
C LYS A 474 26.15 19.37 30.05
N GLN A 475 25.85 20.67 30.11
CA GLN A 475 25.67 21.52 28.94
C GLN A 475 26.99 21.69 28.16
N LEU A 476 26.90 21.72 26.83
CA LEU A 476 27.90 22.31 25.96
C LEU A 476 27.45 23.74 25.62
N SER A 477 28.38 24.69 25.69
CA SER A 477 28.16 26.13 25.59
C SER A 477 27.74 26.59 24.19
N HIS A 478 27.05 27.72 24.00
CA HIS A 478 26.15 28.54 24.85
C HIS A 478 25.55 29.59 23.90
N ARG A 479 24.35 30.12 24.23
CA ARG A 479 23.59 31.16 23.49
C ARG A 479 23.00 30.71 22.15
N ASP A 480 21.72 31.00 21.84
CA ASP A 480 20.60 31.44 22.70
C ASP A 480 19.29 30.80 22.19
N HIS A 481 18.23 30.83 22.99
CA HIS A 481 16.94 30.16 22.72
C HIS A 481 15.98 31.03 21.90
N TYR A 482 15.03 30.40 21.18
CA TYR A 482 13.62 30.82 21.12
C TYR A 482 12.69 29.62 20.84
N THR A 483 11.38 29.80 21.00
CA THR A 483 10.35 28.77 21.15
C THR A 483 9.08 29.16 20.37
N ILE A 484 8.30 28.19 19.82
CA ILE A 484 6.80 28.11 19.82
C ILE A 484 6.23 27.18 18.71
N THR A 485 5.32 26.27 19.13
CA THR A 485 4.29 25.44 18.43
C THR A 485 4.48 24.79 17.03
N CYS A 486 4.01 23.53 16.91
CA CYS A 486 3.84 22.73 15.69
C CYS A 486 2.69 23.24 14.78
N PRO A 487 2.62 22.82 13.49
CA PRO A 487 1.95 21.56 13.12
C PRO A 487 2.62 20.76 11.95
N GLY A 488 2.20 19.49 11.70
CA GLY A 488 2.40 18.83 10.39
C GLY A 488 2.70 17.31 10.38
N ASP A 489 2.06 16.59 9.44
CA ASP A 489 2.21 15.15 9.11
C ASP A 489 3.51 14.80 8.32
N SER A 490 3.86 13.54 8.01
CA SER A 490 3.36 12.76 6.84
C SER A 490 4.05 11.39 6.66
N GLY A 491 3.65 10.56 5.67
CA GLY A 491 4.06 9.15 5.38
C GLY A 491 5.46 8.93 4.74
N SER A 492 6.18 7.77 4.78
CA SER A 492 5.96 6.43 5.42
C SER A 492 7.33 5.78 5.89
N PRO A 493 7.74 4.47 5.82
CA PRO A 493 7.12 3.11 5.88
C PRO A 493 7.90 2.01 6.72
N LEU A 494 7.45 0.73 6.73
CA LEU A 494 8.20 -0.50 7.17
C LEU A 494 7.52 -1.82 6.67
N ALA A 495 8.12 -3.02 6.78
CA ALA A 495 7.53 -4.33 6.38
C ALA A 495 7.69 -5.41 7.44
N GLN A 496 6.87 -6.45 7.29
CA GLN A 496 7.26 -7.84 7.53
C GLN A 496 7.11 -8.68 6.25
N TYR A 497 7.74 -9.86 6.24
CA TYR A 497 7.29 -10.96 5.39
C TYR A 497 6.00 -11.57 5.97
N VAL A 498 5.10 -12.02 5.11
CA VAL A 498 3.91 -12.78 5.53
C VAL A 498 3.77 -14.02 4.65
N ASN A 499 3.65 -15.19 5.30
CA ASN A 499 3.47 -16.50 4.65
C ASN A 499 4.42 -16.74 3.44
N GLY A 500 5.69 -16.35 3.60
CA GLY A 500 6.74 -16.55 2.60
C GLY A 500 6.76 -15.58 1.42
N ARG A 501 6.08 -14.42 1.49
CA ARG A 501 6.13 -13.34 0.48
C ARG A 501 6.57 -11.99 1.07
N ALA A 502 7.28 -11.21 0.23
CA ALA A 502 7.56 -9.77 0.41
C ALA A 502 6.34 -8.90 -0.01
N VAL A 503 6.45 -7.57 0.17
CA VAL A 503 5.31 -6.70 0.57
C VAL A 503 5.62 -5.21 0.17
N MET A 504 4.70 -4.38 -0.42
CA MET A 504 4.85 -2.90 -0.77
C MET A 504 3.63 -1.74 -0.85
N ILE A 505 2.95 -0.76 -0.08
CA ILE A 505 2.31 -0.06 1.21
C ILE A 505 2.81 0.63 2.60
N GLY A 506 2.13 1.66 3.17
CA GLY A 506 2.78 2.66 4.10
C GLY A 506 2.34 3.03 5.55
N VAL A 507 3.33 3.42 6.41
CA VAL A 507 3.22 4.23 7.68
C VAL A 507 4.54 4.98 8.05
N LEU A 508 4.59 6.27 8.47
CA LEU A 508 5.89 6.96 8.79
C LEU A 508 6.35 6.79 10.23
N SER A 509 7.67 6.87 10.37
CA SER A 509 8.46 6.79 11.58
C SER A 509 9.59 7.83 11.50
N HIS A 510 9.91 8.63 12.52
CA HIS A 510 9.45 8.75 13.94
C HIS A 510 10.01 10.10 14.48
N GLY A 511 9.91 10.52 15.75
CA GLY A 511 9.59 9.82 17.02
C GLY A 511 9.42 10.84 18.16
N THR A 512 8.84 10.54 19.33
CA THR A 512 9.37 9.70 20.45
C THR A 512 10.71 10.21 21.01
N ASN A 513 10.95 10.28 22.33
CA ASN A 513 10.90 9.15 23.28
C ASN A 513 10.82 9.56 24.78
N ILE A 514 10.72 8.53 25.63
CA ILE A 514 10.70 8.55 27.11
C ILE A 514 12.11 8.32 27.69
N CYS A 515 12.41 8.90 28.86
CA CYS A 515 13.21 8.25 29.90
C CYS A 515 12.68 8.69 31.29
N ALA A 516 12.08 7.76 32.03
CA ALA A 516 11.87 7.90 33.48
C ALA A 516 13.22 7.68 34.22
N PRO A 517 13.28 7.77 35.55
CA PRO A 517 12.93 6.58 36.36
C PRO A 517 12.12 6.84 37.64
N TYR A 518 11.78 5.74 38.31
CA TYR A 518 11.64 5.66 39.77
C TYR A 518 12.74 4.73 40.31
N ASP A 519 13.16 4.81 41.58
CA ASP A 519 12.58 5.61 42.66
C ASP A 519 13.58 6.60 43.31
N TYR A 520 13.02 7.51 44.10
CA TYR A 520 13.52 8.82 44.51
C TYR A 520 12.54 9.21 45.63
N PRO A 521 12.84 8.92 46.92
CA PRO A 521 11.88 8.97 48.03
C PRO A 521 11.88 10.32 48.76
#